data_AF-A0A959IFN6-F1
#
_entry.id   AF-A0A959IFN6-F1
#
_cell.length_a   1.000
_cell.length_b   1.000
_cell.length_c   1.000
_cell.angle_alpha   90.00
_cell.angle_beta   90.00
_cell.angle_gamma   90.00
#
_symmetry.space_group_name_H-M   'P 1'
#
loop_
_entity.id
_entity.type
_entity.pdbx_description
1 polymer ?
#
loop_
_entity_poly.entity_id
_entity_poly.type
_entity_poly.pdbx_seq_one_letter_code
_entity_poly.pdbx_strand_id
1 'polypeptide(L)'
;MEPRAAHSATKKESGVFFRARKKRMGRPKKAETTIKKNWNVRFSEDDRAIVLHNAHLLRMTPSAYIRQCATQGTVKIVRETGHDPEKVRALLAIGNNLNQIARRMNASGEIPPLLSEVLGTVRALLTEAGRVHGPKD
;
A
#
# COMPACT_ATOMS: atom_id res chain seq x y z
N MET A 1 46.65 -33.76 -52.62
CA MET A 1 45.70 -33.25 -53.62
C MET A 1 44.43 -34.03 -53.43
N GLU A 2 43.54 -33.53 -52.58
CA GLU A 2 42.32 -32.76 -52.94
C GLU A 2 41.11 -33.71 -53.07
N PRO A 3 39.86 -33.28 -52.81
CA PRO A 3 39.41 -32.40 -51.73
C PRO A 3 38.06 -32.86 -51.08
N ARG A 4 37.69 -32.14 -50.01
CA ARG A 4 36.34 -31.69 -49.58
C ARG A 4 35.07 -32.54 -49.86
N ALA A 5 34.43 -32.87 -48.73
CA ALA A 5 33.02 -32.63 -48.36
C ALA A 5 31.86 -33.23 -49.19
N ALA A 6 31.11 -34.16 -48.56
CA ALA A 6 29.65 -34.30 -48.65
C ALA A 6 29.19 -35.33 -47.59
N HIS A 7 28.67 -34.91 -46.43
CA HIS A 7 27.24 -34.96 -46.11
C HIS A 7 26.45 -36.12 -46.77
N SER A 8 26.29 -37.23 -46.05
CA SER A 8 25.15 -38.17 -46.17
C SER A 8 24.95 -38.79 -44.78
N ALA A 9 23.88 -38.41 -44.06
CA ALA A 9 22.54 -38.99 -44.11
C ALA A 9 22.46 -40.41 -43.51
N THR A 10 21.89 -40.52 -42.29
CA THR A 10 20.98 -41.59 -41.77
C THR A 10 20.86 -41.40 -40.26
N LYS A 11 19.72 -40.98 -39.69
CA LYS A 11 18.44 -41.67 -39.43
C LYS A 11 18.45 -42.56 -38.15
N LYS A 12 17.52 -42.23 -37.24
CA LYS A 12 17.05 -42.94 -36.01
C LYS A 12 18.05 -42.90 -34.84
N GLU A 13 17.67 -42.58 -33.61
CA GLU A 13 16.64 -43.21 -32.76
C GLU A 13 16.14 -42.22 -31.69
N SER A 14 14.83 -41.98 -31.62
CA SER A 14 13.94 -42.38 -30.51
C SER A 14 14.50 -42.18 -29.09
N GLY A 15 13.96 -41.17 -28.42
CA GLY A 15 14.10 -40.99 -26.98
C GLY A 15 13.21 -39.85 -26.52
N VAL A 16 11.92 -40.13 -26.34
CA VAL A 16 10.97 -39.21 -25.71
C VAL A 16 11.41 -39.00 -24.26
N PHE A 17 12.30 -38.04 -24.03
CA PHE A 17 12.46 -37.48 -22.69
C PHE A 17 11.29 -36.53 -22.46
N PHE A 18 10.24 -37.04 -21.82
CA PHE A 18 9.16 -36.25 -21.26
C PHE A 18 9.73 -35.39 -20.13
N ARG A 19 10.44 -34.31 -20.47
CA ARG A 19 10.87 -33.31 -19.49
C ARG A 19 9.63 -32.55 -19.08
N ALA A 20 9.04 -32.95 -17.95
CA ALA A 20 7.98 -32.20 -17.30
C ALA A 20 8.39 -30.73 -17.26
N ARG A 21 7.67 -29.88 -18.02
CA ARG A 21 7.85 -28.43 -17.95
C ARG A 21 7.54 -28.03 -16.52
N LYS A 22 8.60 -27.82 -15.73
CA LYS A 22 8.53 -27.12 -14.45
C LYS A 22 7.77 -25.83 -14.74
N LYS A 23 6.53 -25.72 -14.25
CA LYS A 23 5.71 -24.50 -14.41
C LYS A 23 6.62 -23.36 -13.97
N ARG A 24 7.06 -22.53 -14.93
CA ARG A 24 7.70 -21.26 -14.60
C ARG A 24 6.71 -20.59 -13.68
N MET A 25 7.10 -20.34 -12.43
CA MET A 25 6.37 -19.50 -11.50
C MET A 25 6.40 -18.08 -12.07
N GLY A 26 5.72 -17.90 -13.20
CA GLY A 26 5.44 -16.60 -13.76
C GLY A 26 4.46 -15.93 -12.82
N ARG A 27 4.68 -14.62 -12.63
CA ARG A 27 3.80 -13.72 -11.90
C ARG A 27 2.33 -14.13 -12.08
N PRO A 28 1.55 -14.25 -10.99
CA PRO A 28 0.14 -14.62 -11.07
C PRO A 28 -0.56 -13.80 -12.16
N LYS A 29 -1.38 -14.44 -13.01
CA LYS A 29 -2.23 -13.73 -13.97
C LYS A 29 -2.99 -12.66 -13.17
N LYS A 30 -2.72 -11.39 -13.49
CA LYS A 30 -3.43 -10.26 -12.87
C LYS A 30 -4.91 -10.55 -12.99
N ALA A 31 -5.60 -10.66 -11.87
CA ALA A 31 -7.04 -10.92 -11.84
C ALA A 31 -7.72 -9.92 -12.79
N GLU A 32 -8.74 -10.36 -13.53
CA GLU A 32 -9.55 -9.49 -14.37
C GLU A 32 -10.36 -8.51 -13.51
N THR A 33 -9.72 -7.56 -12.85
CA THR A 33 -10.37 -6.35 -12.34
C THR A 33 -10.64 -5.45 -13.54
N THR A 34 -11.60 -5.87 -14.37
CA THR A 34 -11.76 -5.33 -15.71
C THR A 34 -12.74 -4.18 -15.70
N ILE A 35 -12.26 -3.02 -15.22
CA ILE A 35 -12.84 -1.72 -15.60
C ILE A 35 -12.54 -1.56 -17.10
N LYS A 36 -13.42 -2.12 -17.95
CA LYS A 36 -13.25 -2.19 -19.41
C LYS A 36 -13.98 -1.07 -20.16
N LYS A 37 -14.86 -0.32 -19.50
CA LYS A 37 -15.71 0.71 -20.12
C LYS A 37 -15.25 2.09 -19.66
N ASN A 38 -14.94 2.96 -20.62
CA ASN A 38 -14.53 4.35 -20.37
C ASN A 38 -15.73 5.28 -20.56
N TRP A 39 -15.77 6.35 -19.76
CA TRP A 39 -16.65 7.49 -19.94
C TRP A 39 -15.78 8.73 -20.15
N ASN A 40 -16.05 9.50 -21.20
CA ASN A 40 -15.35 10.75 -21.47
C ASN A 40 -16.20 11.92 -20.95
N VAL A 41 -15.65 12.66 -19.99
CA VAL A 41 -16.26 13.87 -19.43
C VAL A 41 -15.31 15.03 -19.68
N ARG A 42 -15.82 16.13 -20.23
CA ARG A 42 -15.05 17.36 -20.41
C ARG A 42 -15.16 18.22 -19.15
N PHE A 43 -14.05 18.81 -18.75
CA PHE A 43 -13.94 19.69 -17.60
C PHE A 43 -13.43 21.05 -18.06
N SER A 44 -13.89 22.13 -17.42
CA SER A 44 -13.16 23.39 -17.45
C SER A 44 -11.85 23.26 -16.66
N GLU A 45 -10.95 24.24 -16.79
CA GLU A 45 -9.71 24.25 -16.00
C GLU A 45 -10.01 24.31 -14.49
N ASP A 46 -11.04 25.07 -14.09
CA ASP A 46 -11.48 25.22 -12.71
C ASP A 46 -12.04 23.90 -12.16
N ASP A 47 -12.90 23.23 -12.91
CA ASP A 47 -13.45 21.93 -12.48
C ASP A 47 -12.34 20.89 -12.32
N ARG A 48 -11.36 20.91 -13.22
CA ARG A 48 -10.21 20.01 -13.16
C ARG A 48 -9.37 20.28 -11.91
N ALA A 49 -9.13 21.56 -11.58
CA ALA A 49 -8.41 21.94 -10.37
C ALA A 49 -9.13 21.47 -9.09
N ILE A 50 -10.46 21.62 -9.04
CA ILE A 50 -11.28 21.15 -7.92
C ILE A 50 -11.19 19.64 -7.74
N VAL A 51 -11.32 18.87 -8.84
CA VAL A 51 -11.19 17.41 -8.82
C VAL A 51 -9.80 16.98 -8.34
N LEU A 52 -8.75 17.62 -8.86
CA LEU A 52 -7.36 17.31 -8.47
C LEU A 52 -7.14 17.59 -6.97
N HIS A 53 -7.60 18.74 -6.49
CA HIS A 53 -7.48 19.13 -5.09
C HIS A 53 -8.20 18.14 -4.16
N ASN A 54 -9.44 17.79 -4.47
CA ASN A 54 -10.23 16.88 -3.62
C ASN A 54 -9.70 15.44 -3.66
N ALA A 55 -9.26 14.97 -4.82
CA ALA A 55 -8.62 13.66 -4.95
C ALA A 55 -7.31 13.60 -4.14
N HIS A 56 -6.53 14.70 -4.14
CA HIS A 56 -5.32 14.83 -3.33
C HIS A 56 -5.63 14.78 -1.82
N LEU A 57 -6.64 15.52 -1.36
CA LEU A 57 -7.06 15.50 0.05
C LEU A 57 -7.42 14.09 0.53
N LEU A 58 -8.07 13.30 -0.34
CA LEU A 58 -8.49 11.93 -0.05
C LEU A 58 -7.44 10.87 -0.41
N ARG A 59 -6.23 11.28 -0.82
CA ARG A 59 -5.12 10.40 -1.22
C ARG A 59 -5.51 9.33 -2.26
N MET A 60 -6.35 9.72 -3.21
CA MET A 60 -6.84 8.86 -4.28
C MET A 60 -6.53 9.46 -5.65
N THR A 61 -6.61 8.64 -6.71
CA THR A 61 -6.48 9.16 -8.07
C THR A 61 -7.70 9.98 -8.45
N PRO A 62 -7.58 11.00 -9.33
CA PRO A 62 -8.72 11.78 -9.81
C PRO A 62 -9.85 10.93 -10.39
N SER A 63 -9.50 9.89 -11.15
CA SER A 63 -10.47 8.96 -11.72
C SER A 63 -11.18 8.12 -10.66
N ALA A 64 -10.47 7.70 -9.60
CA ALA A 64 -11.08 7.00 -8.48
C ALA A 64 -12.05 7.91 -7.71
N TYR A 65 -11.65 9.17 -7.48
CA TYR A 65 -12.49 10.19 -6.85
C TYR A 65 -13.78 10.43 -7.64
N ILE A 66 -13.67 10.74 -8.94
CA ILE A 66 -14.83 10.97 -9.82
C ILE A 66 -15.75 9.75 -9.83
N ARG A 67 -15.17 8.55 -9.97
CA ARG A 67 -15.95 7.30 -9.95
C ARG A 67 -16.69 7.13 -8.63
N GLN A 68 -16.05 7.43 -7.51
CA GLN A 68 -16.65 7.30 -6.19
C GLN A 68 -17.79 8.31 -6.01
N CYS A 69 -17.62 9.56 -6.43
CA CYS A 69 -18.69 10.56 -6.48
C CYS A 69 -19.87 10.09 -7.36
N ALA A 70 -19.58 9.58 -8.55
CA ALA A 70 -20.61 9.15 -9.50
C ALA A 70 -21.37 7.88 -9.07
N THR A 71 -20.76 7.00 -8.28
CA THR A 71 -21.34 5.70 -7.90
C THR A 71 -21.88 5.64 -6.48
N GLN A 72 -21.33 6.43 -5.56
CA GLN A 72 -21.71 6.45 -4.15
C GLN A 72 -22.44 7.74 -3.76
N GLY A 73 -22.54 8.72 -4.67
CA GLY A 73 -23.14 10.02 -4.39
C GLY A 73 -22.16 10.94 -3.65
N THR A 74 -22.42 11.24 -2.38
CA THR A 74 -21.60 12.16 -1.58
C THR A 74 -20.32 11.49 -1.09
N VAL A 75 -19.18 11.86 -1.69
CA VAL A 75 -17.87 11.55 -1.11
C VAL A 75 -17.61 12.56 0.01
N LYS A 76 -17.64 12.11 1.27
CA LYS A 76 -17.22 12.93 2.42
C LYS A 76 -15.73 13.26 2.27
N ILE A 77 -15.44 14.49 1.85
CA ILE A 77 -14.11 15.07 2.03
C ILE A 77 -13.97 15.31 3.53
N VAL A 78 -13.34 14.37 4.24
CA VAL A 78 -12.93 14.59 5.62
C VAL A 78 -11.79 15.61 5.56
N ARG A 79 -12.15 16.89 5.61
CA ARG A 79 -11.21 17.92 6.02
C ARG A 79 -10.97 17.64 7.50
N GLU A 80 -9.84 17.04 7.85
CA GLU A 80 -9.38 17.03 9.25
C GLU A 80 -9.00 18.46 9.64
N THR A 81 -9.97 19.38 9.68
CA THR A 81 -9.80 20.70 10.25
C THR A 81 -9.68 20.52 11.76
N GLY A 82 -8.45 20.64 12.27
CA GLY A 82 -8.19 20.72 13.71
C GLY A 82 -7.01 19.90 14.21
N HIS A 83 -6.46 18.98 13.41
CA HIS A 83 -5.35 18.13 13.86
C HIS A 83 -4.09 18.41 13.04
N ASP A 84 -2.99 18.68 13.74
CA ASP A 84 -1.67 18.81 13.13
C ASP A 84 -1.22 17.42 12.62
N PRO A 85 -1.06 17.22 11.30
CA PRO A 85 -0.73 15.92 10.73
C PRO A 85 0.62 15.38 11.21
N GLU A 86 1.57 16.25 11.60
CA GLU A 86 2.84 15.79 12.17
C GLU A 86 2.65 15.25 13.58
N LYS A 87 1.77 15.86 14.39
CA LYS A 87 1.40 15.32 15.70
C LYS A 87 0.72 13.97 15.57
N VAL A 88 -0.19 13.81 14.62
CA VAL A 88 -0.85 12.51 14.35
C VAL A 88 0.17 11.44 13.96
N ARG A 89 1.12 11.77 13.07
CA ARG A 89 2.20 10.83 12.69
C ARG A 89 3.10 10.47 13.86
N ALA A 90 3.46 11.43 14.70
CA ALA A 90 4.26 11.19 15.89
C ALA A 90 3.56 10.22 16.86
N LEU A 91 2.26 10.40 17.09
CA LEU A 91 1.45 9.49 17.91
C LEU A 91 1.39 8.07 17.32
N LEU A 92 1.20 7.96 16.00
CA LEU A 92 1.23 6.66 15.31
C LEU A 92 2.59 5.97 15.44
N ALA A 93 3.69 6.71 15.33
CA ALA A 93 5.04 6.17 15.50
C ALA A 93 5.27 5.64 16.93
N ILE A 94 4.82 6.38 17.95
CA ILE A 94 4.88 5.94 19.35
C ILE A 94 4.07 4.66 19.54
N GLY A 95 2.83 4.60 19.04
CA GLY A 95 1.97 3.41 19.12
C GLY A 95 2.60 2.18 18.44
N ASN A 96 3.22 2.37 17.26
CA ASN A 96 3.93 1.30 16.56
C ASN A 96 5.13 0.77 17.35
N ASN A 97 5.92 1.65 17.97
CA ASN A 97 7.05 1.25 18.80
C ASN A 97 6.59 0.46 20.04
N LEU A 98 5.52 0.91 20.69
CA LEU A 98 4.92 0.18 21.82
C LEU A 98 4.43 -1.21 21.41
N ASN A 99 3.81 -1.32 20.24
CA ASN A 99 3.35 -2.62 19.72
C ASN A 99 4.53 -3.56 19.40
N GLN A 100 5.65 -3.02 18.90
CA GLN A 100 6.88 -3.80 18.68
C GLN A 100 7.47 -4.29 20.01
N ILE A 101 7.51 -3.43 21.03
CA ILE A 101 7.95 -3.81 22.38
C ILE A 101 7.05 -4.92 22.94
N ALA A 102 5.74 -4.77 22.86
CA ALA A 102 4.79 -5.78 23.33
C ALA A 102 4.98 -7.14 22.63
N ARG A 103 5.16 -7.13 21.30
CA ARG A 103 5.44 -8.36 20.54
C ARG A 103 6.77 -8.99 20.95
N ARG A 104 7.80 -8.19 21.15
CA ARG A 104 9.10 -8.68 21.62
C ARG A 104 8.99 -9.29 23.01
N MET A 105 8.33 -8.62 23.95
CA MET A 105 8.07 -9.14 25.30
C MET A 105 7.29 -10.46 25.26
N ASN A 106 6.26 -10.56 24.43
CA ASN A 106 5.48 -11.80 24.29
C ASN A 106 6.30 -12.95 23.69
N ALA A 107 7.31 -12.64 22.88
CA ALA A 107 8.15 -13.64 22.23
C ALA A 107 9.37 -14.06 23.07
N SER A 108 10.02 -13.11 23.76
CA SER A 108 11.23 -13.38 24.56
C SER A 108 10.97 -13.57 26.06
N GLY A 109 9.81 -13.13 26.56
CA GLY A 109 9.52 -13.06 28.00
C GLY A 109 10.29 -11.95 28.73
N GLU A 110 11.15 -11.21 28.02
CA GLU A 110 12.00 -10.18 28.59
C GLU A 110 11.32 -8.82 28.57
N ILE A 111 11.29 -8.15 29.71
CA ILE A 111 10.79 -6.78 29.85
C ILE A 111 11.97 -5.84 29.64
N PRO A 112 11.92 -4.92 28.65
CA PRO A 112 12.96 -3.92 28.48
C PRO A 112 13.17 -3.11 29.77
N PRO A 113 14.43 -2.90 30.20
CA PRO A 113 14.70 -2.04 31.34
C PRO A 113 14.18 -0.63 31.03
N LEU A 114 13.63 0.05 32.04
CA LEU A 114 13.03 1.39 31.95
C LEU A 114 11.69 1.47 31.19
N LEU A 115 11.09 0.36 30.76
CA LEU A 115 9.79 0.39 30.07
C LEU A 115 8.71 1.11 30.89
N SER A 116 8.67 0.86 32.20
CA SER A 116 7.73 1.52 33.11
C SER A 116 7.91 3.04 33.17
N GLU A 117 9.16 3.51 33.18
CA GLU A 117 9.51 4.94 33.21
C GLU A 117 9.16 5.64 31.89
N VAL A 118 9.47 5.00 30.76
CA VAL A 118 9.12 5.51 29.43
C VAL A 118 7.60 5.58 29.26
N LEU A 119 6.87 4.54 29.67
CA LEU A 119 5.41 4.53 29.65
C LEU A 119 4.83 5.63 30.56
N GLY A 120 5.44 5.85 31.73
CA GLY A 120 5.08 6.94 32.63
C GLY A 120 5.23 8.32 31.97
N THR A 121 6.35 8.54 31.29
CA THR A 121 6.63 9.79 30.56
C THR A 121 5.63 10.00 29.41
N VAL A 122 5.37 8.95 28.61
CA VAL A 122 4.40 9.01 27.51
C VAL A 122 2.99 9.31 28.05
N ARG A 123 2.58 8.67 29.15
CA ARG A 123 1.28 8.93 29.78
C ARG A 123 1.17 10.37 30.26
N ALA A 124 2.22 10.92 30.89
CA ALA A 124 2.21 12.31 31.36
C ALA A 124 2.07 13.29 30.19
N LEU A 125 2.86 13.11 29.13
CA LEU A 125 2.80 13.95 27.92
C LEU A 125 1.43 13.90 27.24
N LEU A 126 0.83 12.70 27.11
CA LEU A 126 -0.50 12.54 26.52
C LEU A 126 -1.61 13.15 27.39
N THR A 127 -1.47 13.08 28.72
CA THR A 127 -2.42 13.69 29.66
C THR A 127 -2.40 15.21 29.54
N GLU A 128 -1.21 15.80 29.44
CA GLU A 128 -1.04 17.24 29.25
C GLU A 128 -1.57 17.70 27.89
N ALA A 129 -1.21 16.99 26.82
CA ALA A 129 -1.76 17.25 25.50
C ALA A 129 -3.29 17.14 25.47
N GLY A 130 -3.86 16.16 26.19
CA GLY A 130 -5.29 15.97 26.35
C GLY A 130 -5.98 17.08 27.13
N ARG A 131 -5.31 17.74 28.09
CA ARG A 131 -5.85 18.95 28.75
C ARG A 131 -5.93 20.15 27.83
N VAL A 132 -4.90 20.33 26.99
CA VAL A 132 -4.79 21.49 26.09
C VAL A 132 -5.69 21.36 24.86
N HIS A 133 -5.82 20.14 24.33
CA HIS A 133 -6.48 19.85 23.06
C HIS A 133 -7.71 18.94 23.19
N GLY A 134 -8.09 18.56 24.41
CA GLY A 134 -9.28 17.76 24.67
C GLY A 134 -10.57 18.52 24.37
N PRO A 135 -11.70 17.80 24.29
CA PRO A 135 -13.00 18.44 24.18
C PRO A 135 -13.18 19.42 25.34
N LYS A 136 -13.52 20.67 25.00
CA LYS A 136 -13.97 21.65 25.99
C LYS A 136 -15.45 21.34 26.21
N ASP A 137 -15.82 21.05 27.45
CA ASP A 137 -17.22 20.92 27.88
C ASP A 137 -18.02 22.18 27.53
#